data_AF-A0A1Q8JJL9-F1
#
_entry.id   AF-A0A1Q8JJL9-F1
#
_cell.length_a   1.000
_cell.length_b   1.000
_cell.length_c   1.000
_cell.angle_alpha   90.00
_cell.angle_beta   90.00
_cell.angle_gamma   90.00
#
_symmetry.space_group_name_H-M   'P 1'
#
loop_
_entity.id
_entity.type
_entity.pdbx_description
1 polymer ?
#
loop_
_entity_poly.entity_id
_entity_poly.type
_entity_poly.pdbx_seq_one_letter_code
_entity_poly.pdbx_strand_id
1 'polypeptide(L)'
;MGPRPPRSYMAELTARLCHESGFEPRTACRFGNYLLLLQHVEAGRSVALLPALAVAPGHAVVTRGLTTPVHRNVAVVRRRASGLRTAVDAVVEALLDHPELAALSAPGPP
;
A
#
# COMPACT_ATOMS: atom_id res chain seq x y z
N MET A 1 8.90 -27.66 -0.38
CA MET A 1 7.77 -26.86 0.14
C MET A 1 8.34 -25.89 1.17
N GLY A 2 8.67 -24.66 0.75
CA GLY A 2 9.29 -23.67 1.63
C GLY A 2 8.30 -23.05 2.61
N PRO A 3 8.76 -22.41 3.70
CA PRO A 3 7.89 -21.73 4.65
C PRO A 3 7.01 -20.72 3.91
N ARG A 4 5.70 -20.79 4.14
CA ARG A 4 4.74 -19.86 3.53
C ARG A 4 5.04 -18.46 4.09
N PRO A 5 5.36 -17.46 3.24
CA PRO A 5 5.57 -16.12 3.74
C PRO A 5 4.32 -15.63 4.46
N PRO A 6 4.46 -14.82 5.52
CA PRO A 6 3.32 -14.30 6.27
C PRO A 6 2.36 -13.62 5.31
N ARG A 7 1.05 -13.86 5.47
CA ARG A 7 0.04 -13.14 4.68
C ARG A 7 0.10 -11.69 5.11
N SER A 8 0.58 -10.83 4.21
CA SER A 8 0.51 -9.40 4.43
C SER A 8 -0.95 -8.94 4.30
N TYR A 9 -1.32 -7.90 5.05
CA TYR A 9 -2.61 -7.25 4.92
C TYR A 9 -2.99 -6.98 3.45
N MET A 10 -2.02 -6.51 2.65
CA MET A 10 -2.24 -6.24 1.22
C MET A 10 -2.55 -7.50 0.43
N ALA A 11 -1.90 -8.63 0.71
CA ALA A 11 -2.18 -9.88 -0.01
C ALA A 11 -3.60 -10.40 0.26
N GLU A 12 -4.10 -10.22 1.49
CA GLU A 12 -5.46 -10.60 1.87
C GLU A 12 -6.49 -9.64 1.28
N LEU A 13 -6.22 -8.34 1.34
CA LEU A 13 -7.07 -7.32 0.71
C LEU A 13 -7.20 -7.57 -0.80
N THR A 14 -6.09 -7.81 -1.51
CA THR A 14 -6.12 -8.10 -2.95
C THR A 14 -6.97 -9.33 -3.25
N ALA A 15 -6.75 -10.44 -2.53
CA ALA A 15 -7.53 -11.67 -2.75
C ALA A 15 -9.02 -11.44 -2.51
N ARG A 16 -9.38 -10.71 -1.43
CA ARG A 16 -10.76 -10.36 -1.12
C ARG A 16 -11.40 -9.52 -2.23
N LEU A 17 -10.71 -8.48 -2.71
CA LEU A 17 -11.21 -7.61 -3.79
C LEU A 17 -11.40 -8.36 -5.10
N CYS A 18 -10.48 -9.27 -5.45
CA CYS A 18 -10.64 -10.12 -6.62
C CYS A 18 -11.88 -11.01 -6.48
N HIS A 19 -12.03 -11.65 -5.32
CA HIS A 19 -13.16 -12.53 -5.03
C HIS A 19 -14.50 -11.78 -5.08
N GLU A 20 -14.59 -10.60 -4.45
CA GLU A 20 -15.74 -9.69 -4.51
C GLU A 20 -16.05 -9.24 -5.95
N SER A 21 -15.03 -9.17 -6.81
CA SER A 21 -15.17 -8.88 -8.25
C SER A 21 -15.47 -10.13 -9.09
N GLY A 22 -15.66 -11.30 -8.48
CA GLY A 22 -16.06 -12.53 -9.16
C GLY A 22 -14.91 -13.36 -9.78
N PHE A 23 -13.65 -13.14 -9.38
CA PHE A 23 -12.52 -13.94 -9.88
C PHE A 23 -11.49 -14.26 -8.79
N GLU A 24 -10.70 -15.33 -8.98
CA GLU A 24 -9.58 -15.69 -8.10
C GLU A 24 -8.26 -15.67 -8.91
N PRO A 25 -7.27 -14.84 -8.53
CA PRO A 25 -6.04 -14.71 -9.30
C PRO A 25 -5.07 -15.86 -9.04
N ARG A 26 -4.50 -16.44 -10.11
CA ARG A 26 -3.35 -17.34 -9.98
C ARG A 26 -2.10 -16.53 -9.62
N THR A 27 -1.68 -16.60 -8.37
CA THR A 27 -0.51 -15.85 -7.88
C THR A 27 0.80 -16.49 -8.37
N ALA A 28 1.59 -15.76 -9.17
CA ALA A 28 2.88 -16.23 -9.68
C ALA A 28 3.97 -16.27 -8.60
N CYS A 29 4.00 -15.27 -7.71
CA CYS A 29 5.00 -15.12 -6.65
C CYS A 29 4.45 -14.28 -5.49
N ARG A 30 5.07 -14.41 -4.31
CA ARG A 30 4.79 -13.59 -3.12
C ARG A 30 6.09 -13.06 -2.56
N PHE A 31 6.13 -11.75 -2.32
CA PHE A 31 7.29 -11.07 -1.73
C PHE A 31 6.92 -10.50 -0.36
N GLY A 32 7.89 -10.50 0.56
CA GLY A 32 7.70 -9.95 1.91
C GLY A 32 7.82 -8.43 1.98
N ASN A 33 8.30 -7.77 0.92
CA ASN A 33 8.37 -6.32 0.80
C ASN A 33 7.96 -5.89 -0.62
N TYR A 34 7.58 -4.62 -0.77
CA TYR A 34 7.15 -4.06 -2.05
C TYR A 34 8.32 -3.71 -2.99
N LEU A 35 9.53 -3.48 -2.46
CA LEU A 35 10.71 -3.15 -3.28
C LEU A 35 11.10 -4.30 -4.23
N LEU A 36 11.16 -5.53 -3.73
CA LEU A 36 11.43 -6.72 -4.56
C LEU A 36 10.30 -6.99 -5.54
N LEU A 37 9.06 -6.74 -5.14
CA LEU A 37 7.90 -6.86 -6.00
C LEU A 37 7.97 -5.84 -7.15
N LEU A 38 8.37 -4.59 -6.89
CA LEU A 38 8.57 -3.56 -7.91
C LEU A 38 9.66 -3.94 -8.91
N GLN A 39 10.82 -4.39 -8.44
CA GLN A 39 11.89 -4.89 -9.31
C GLN A 39 11.43 -6.04 -10.21
N HIS A 40 10.57 -6.93 -9.69
CA HIS A 40 10.02 -8.02 -10.48
C HIS A 40 9.02 -7.54 -11.55
N VAL A 41 8.26 -6.47 -11.27
CA VAL A 41 7.40 -5.80 -12.26
C VAL A 41 8.25 -5.09 -13.33
N GLU A 42 9.32 -4.40 -12.94
CA GLU A 42 10.26 -3.74 -13.86
C GLU A 42 10.95 -4.72 -14.82
N ALA A 43 11.20 -5.95 -14.36
CA ALA A 43 11.70 -7.03 -15.22
C ALA A 43 10.69 -7.51 -16.28
N GLY A 44 9.48 -6.93 -16.35
CA GLY A 44 8.49 -7.14 -17.40
C GLY A 44 7.72 -8.47 -17.31
N ARG A 45 7.78 -9.16 -16.16
CA ARG A 45 7.25 -10.52 -15.99
C ARG A 45 5.99 -10.64 -15.15
N SER A 46 5.50 -9.53 -14.61
CA SER A 46 4.34 -9.53 -13.71
C SER A 46 3.69 -8.16 -13.62
N VAL A 47 2.45 -8.16 -13.15
CA VAL A 47 1.77 -6.97 -12.61
C VAL A 47 1.58 -7.15 -11.11
N ALA A 48 1.40 -6.04 -10.39
CA ALA A 48 1.15 -6.09 -8.96
C ALA A 48 0.17 -5.00 -8.52
N LEU A 49 -0.62 -5.31 -7.48
CA LEU A 49 -1.44 -4.33 -6.78
C LEU A 49 -0.65 -3.75 -5.61
N LEU A 50 -0.51 -2.43 -5.58
CA LEU A 50 0.27 -1.70 -4.60
C LEU A 50 -0.55 -0.51 -4.06
N PRO A 51 -0.34 -0.11 -2.79
CA PRO A 51 -0.89 1.16 -2.32
C PRO A 51 -0.18 2.31 -3.06
N ALA A 52 -0.87 3.43 -3.26
CA ALA A 52 -0.34 4.58 -4.00
C ALA A 52 1.03 5.07 -3.48
N LEU A 53 1.25 5.00 -2.16
CA LEU A 53 2.53 5.34 -1.52
C LEU A 53 3.72 4.42 -1.86
N ALA A 54 3.50 3.22 -2.40
CA ALA A 54 4.57 2.25 -2.57
C ALA A 54 5.46 2.50 -3.80
N VAL A 55 5.00 3.31 -4.75
CA VAL A 55 5.74 3.57 -5.99
C VAL A 55 6.39 4.95 -5.90
N ALA A 56 7.66 4.98 -5.47
CA ALA A 56 8.44 6.20 -5.48
C ALA A 56 8.76 6.65 -6.93
N PRO A 57 8.98 7.95 -7.17
CA PRO A 57 9.52 8.42 -8.44
C PRO A 57 10.87 7.75 -8.72
N GLY A 58 11.03 7.15 -9.91
CA GLY A 58 12.29 6.52 -10.33
C GLY A 58 12.17 5.06 -10.76
N HIS A 59 11.03 4.41 -10.52
CA HIS A 59 10.78 3.07 -11.05
C HIS A 59 10.30 3.11 -12.51
N ALA A 60 10.82 2.22 -13.34
CA ALA A 60 10.44 2.05 -14.75
C ALA A 60 9.12 1.25 -14.87
N VAL A 61 8.09 1.66 -14.13
CA VAL A 61 6.77 1.02 -14.11
C VAL A 61 5.68 2.01 -14.47
N VAL A 62 4.63 1.49 -15.09
CA VAL A 62 3.42 2.25 -15.37
C VAL A 62 2.40 1.95 -14.29
N THR A 63 1.94 2.98 -13.58
CA THR A 63 0.87 2.86 -12.59
C THR A 63 -0.49 3.10 -13.23
N ARG A 64 -1.50 2.35 -12.77
CA ARG A 64 -2.89 2.50 -13.18
C ARG A 64 -3.77 2.43 -11.93
N GLY A 65 -4.67 3.40 -11.80
CA GLY A 65 -5.71 3.36 -10.78
C GLY A 65 -6.69 2.22 -11.03
N LEU A 66 -7.28 1.70 -9.96
CA LEU A 66 -8.42 0.80 -10.09
C LEU A 66 -9.65 1.58 -10.56
N THR A 67 -10.48 0.97 -11.40
CA THR A 67 -11.73 1.57 -11.88
C THR A 67 -12.65 1.97 -10.71
N THR A 68 -12.74 1.10 -9.71
CA THR A 68 -13.38 1.42 -8.43
C THR A 68 -12.28 1.75 -7.42
N PRO A 69 -12.18 3.00 -6.95
CA PRO A 69 -11.18 3.38 -5.96
C PRO A 69 -11.31 2.55 -4.68
N VAL A 70 -10.17 2.04 -4.19
CA VAL A 70 -10.10 1.35 -2.90
C VAL A 70 -9.25 2.16 -1.96
N HIS A 71 -9.87 2.64 -0.89
CA HIS A 71 -9.18 3.39 0.16
C HIS A 71 -8.74 2.46 1.29
N ARG A 72 -7.53 2.70 1.79
CA ARG A 72 -7.02 2.09 3.02
C ARG A 72 -6.82 3.18 4.05
N ASN A 73 -7.16 2.90 5.30
CA ASN A 73 -6.93 3.84 6.39
C ASN A 73 -5.56 3.56 7.02
N VAL A 74 -4.76 4.61 7.18
CA VAL A 74 -3.53 4.58 7.97
C VAL A 74 -3.82 5.34 9.27
N ALA A 75 -3.64 4.67 10.40
CA ALA A 75 -3.94 5.25 11.71
C ALA A 75 -2.68 5.31 12.56
N VAL A 76 -2.54 6.37 13.34
CA VAL A 76 -1.57 6.43 14.43
C VAL A 76 -2.23 5.88 15.69
N VAL A 77 -1.61 4.87 16.30
CA VAL A 77 -2.08 4.29 17.57
C VAL A 77 -1.04 4.55 18.64
N ARG A 78 -1.48 5.17 19.74
CA ARG A 78 -0.64 5.43 20.92
C ARG A 78 -1.29 4.87 22.18
N ARG A 79 -0.47 4.44 23.12
CA ARG A 79 -0.95 4.03 24.46
C ARG A 79 -1.45 5.26 25.20
N ARG A 80 -2.65 5.16 25.80
CA ARG A 80 -3.15 6.16 26.74
C ARG A 80 -2.26 6.13 28.00
N ALA A 81 -1.45 7.16 28.21
CA ALA A 81 -0.54 7.26 29.35
C ALA A 81 -0.73 8.60 30.06
N SER A 82 -0.43 8.66 31.36
CA SER A 82 -0.66 9.82 32.24
C SER A 82 0.47 10.86 32.25
N GLY A 83 1.49 10.74 31.40
CA GLY A 83 2.65 11.64 31.34
C GLY A 83 2.88 12.25 29.95
N LEU A 84 3.56 13.41 29.90
CA LEU A 84 3.87 14.15 28.68
C LEU A 84 4.75 13.31 27.72
N ARG A 85 4.29 13.11 26.49
CA ARG A 85 5.09 12.52 25.39
C ARG A 85 5.26 13.54 24.27
N THR A 86 5.84 14.69 24.62
CA THR A 86 5.98 15.86 23.73
C THR A 86 6.55 15.51 22.36
N ALA A 87 7.50 14.57 22.28
CA ALA A 87 8.06 14.13 21.00
C ALA A 87 7.06 13.32 20.15
N VAL A 88 6.25 12.45 20.75
CA VAL A 88 5.21 11.69 20.03
C VAL A 88 4.12 12.65 19.56
N ASP A 89 3.70 13.56 20.42
CA ASP A 89 2.69 14.56 20.08
C ASP A 89 3.18 15.44 18.93
N ALA A 90 4.43 15.94 19.00
CA ALA A 90 5.03 16.72 17.92
C ALA A 90 5.08 15.96 16.58
N VAL A 91 5.36 14.65 16.59
CA VAL A 91 5.32 13.84 15.35
C VAL A 91 3.89 13.68 14.84
N VAL A 92 2.92 13.45 15.73
CA VAL A 92 1.51 13.32 15.33
C VAL A 92 0.99 14.63 14.75
N GLU A 93 1.24 15.75 15.41
CA GLU A 93 0.88 17.07 14.89
C GLU A 93 1.55 17.34 13.54
N ALA A 94 2.85 17.05 13.40
CA ALA A 94 3.54 17.21 12.12
C ALA A 94 2.97 16.31 11.00
N LEU A 95 2.47 15.12 11.33
CA LEU A 95 1.79 14.24 10.37
C LEU A 95 0.39 14.75 10.01
N LEU A 96 -0.32 15.38 10.94
CA LEU A 96 -1.65 15.94 10.73
C LEU A 96 -1.61 17.28 9.95
N ASP A 97 -0.59 18.10 10.19
CA ASP A 97 -0.35 19.37 9.50
C ASP A 97 0.34 19.20 8.14
N HIS A 98 0.71 17.97 7.77
CA HIS A 98 1.39 17.71 6.51
C HIS A 98 0.48 18.08 5.32
N PRO A 99 0.99 18.80 4.30
CA PRO A 99 0.21 19.13 3.12
C PRO A 99 -0.33 17.88 2.42
N GLU A 100 -1.45 18.01 1.69
CA GLU A 100 -1.95 16.90 0.91
C GLU A 100 -0.87 16.39 -0.06
N LEU A 101 -0.62 15.09 0.01
CA LEU A 101 0.25 14.43 -0.93
C LEU A 101 -0.56 14.20 -2.20
N ALA A 102 -0.37 15.06 -3.22
CA ALA A 102 -1.07 14.97 -4.50
C ALA A 102 -0.98 13.58 -5.16
N ALA A 103 0.11 12.85 -4.92
CA ALA A 103 0.29 11.46 -5.37
C ALA A 103 -0.67 10.44 -4.71
N LEU A 104 -1.33 10.83 -3.62
CA LEU A 104 -2.33 10.07 -2.87
C LEU A 104 -3.75 10.61 -3.04
N SER A 105 -3.88 11.84 -3.53
CA SER A 105 -5.16 12.41 -3.95
C SER A 105 -5.62 11.65 -5.21
N ALA A 106 -6.88 11.23 -5.25
CA ALA A 106 -7.42 10.54 -6.41
C ALA A 106 -7.20 11.38 -7.68
N PRO A 107 -6.85 10.78 -8.84
CA PRO A 107 -6.86 11.53 -10.08
C PRO A 107 -8.27 12.12 -10.28
N GLY A 108 -8.33 13.42 -10.58
CA GLY A 108 -9.60 14.09 -10.89
C GLY A 108 -10.31 13.40 -12.06
N PRO A 109 -11.65 13.48 -12.13
CA PRO A 109 -12.39 12.90 -13.25
C PRO A 109 -11.92 13.49 -14.58
N PRO A 110 -11.99 12.72 -15.68
CA PRO A 110 -11.60 13.18 -17.02
C PRO A 110 -12.45 14.35 -17.52
#